data_AF-A0A969ERE8-F1
#
_entry.id   AF-A0A969ERE8-F1
#
_cell.length_a   1.000
_cell.length_b   1.000
_cell.length_c   1.000
_cell.angle_alpha   90.00
_cell.angle_beta   90.00
_cell.angle_gamma   90.00
#
_symmetry.space_group_name_H-M   'P 1'
#
loop_
_entity.id
_entity.type
_entity.pdbx_description
1 polymer ?
#
loop_
_entity_poly.entity_id
_entity_poly.type
_entity_poly.pdbx_seq_one_letter_code
_entity_poly.pdbx_strand_id
1 'polypeptide(L)'
;VSTFGQGPPYAAPVAFRIVGPQLVQLKQYGEELRRIMHTEPAILHTQASIAGGDPKLWFAADEYQARLAGLTLQEIAGQFQTALEGRSGGSVLEDLEELPVRIRYSEEQRASLDDIGSLKLVAAGSGGPSAWVPAVALGDLNLRPEPGSLTRRNGERVNIILGYVAQGTLPLEVTQNIMAKLAAEGFELEPGYRLEVAGGSEEQGRAIAQLMTYVPVLVALMIATLVLSFRSVLLAGVIAAVALLSVGLGMLHCG
;
A
#
# COMPACT_ATOMS: atom_id res chain seq x y z
N VAL A 1 -2.40 -9.06 -16.95
CA VAL A 1 -2.14 -8.07 -18.00
C VAL A 1 -2.91 -6.81 -17.64
N SER A 2 -2.22 -5.79 -17.15
CA SER A 2 -2.81 -4.48 -16.85
C SER A 2 -3.21 -3.81 -18.16
N THR A 3 -4.51 -3.61 -18.37
CA THR A 3 -5.02 -2.84 -19.51
C THR A 3 -4.40 -1.45 -19.44
N PHE A 4 -3.69 -1.04 -20.48
CA PHE A 4 -3.18 0.32 -20.62
C PHE A 4 -4.37 1.29 -20.60
N GLY A 5 -4.67 1.85 -19.42
CA GLY A 5 -5.61 2.96 -19.31
C GLY A 5 -4.99 4.18 -19.95
N GLN A 6 -5.64 4.74 -20.99
CA GLN A 6 -5.32 6.08 -21.44
C GLN A 6 -5.78 7.07 -20.37
N GLY A 7 -4.85 7.45 -19.48
CA GLY A 7 -5.09 8.33 -18.35
C GLY A 7 -3.90 8.34 -17.39
N PRO A 8 -3.89 9.22 -16.38
CA PRO A 8 -2.88 9.17 -15.32
C PRO A 8 -2.87 7.76 -14.70
N PRO A 9 -1.69 7.19 -14.39
CA PRO A 9 -1.61 5.84 -13.84
C PRO A 9 -2.32 5.77 -12.49
N TYR A 10 -3.36 4.95 -12.40
CA TYR A 10 -4.02 4.58 -11.15
C TYR A 10 -3.70 3.12 -10.82
N ALA A 11 -3.49 2.82 -9.53
CA ALA A 11 -3.01 1.50 -9.09
C ALA A 11 -4.09 0.39 -9.19
N ALA A 12 -5.36 0.75 -9.00
CA ALA A 12 -6.51 -0.15 -9.13
C ALA A 12 -7.78 0.63 -9.52
N PRO A 13 -8.75 -0.02 -10.21
CA PRO A 13 -10.01 0.63 -10.61
C PRO A 13 -10.81 1.20 -9.43
N VAL A 14 -10.85 0.43 -8.32
CA VAL A 14 -11.44 0.84 -7.05
C VAL A 14 -10.33 0.86 -6.01
N ALA A 15 -10.23 1.92 -5.23
CA ALA A 15 -9.35 1.95 -4.09
C ALA A 15 -9.94 2.80 -2.96
N PHE A 16 -9.48 2.54 -1.76
CA PHE A 16 -9.79 3.31 -0.56
C PHE A 16 -8.50 3.60 0.20
N ARG A 17 -8.46 4.73 0.89
CA ARG A 17 -7.33 5.13 1.72
C ARG A 17 -7.85 5.41 3.12
N ILE A 18 -7.21 4.79 4.10
CA ILE A 18 -7.45 5.07 5.52
C ILE A 18 -6.22 5.82 6.02
N VAL A 19 -6.41 7.07 6.43
CA VAL A 19 -5.34 7.91 6.97
C VAL A 19 -5.48 7.98 8.48
N GLY A 20 -4.37 7.85 9.21
CA GLY A 20 -4.38 7.90 10.65
C GLY A 20 -3.00 7.79 11.30
N PRO A 21 -2.89 8.06 12.61
CA PRO A 21 -1.60 8.12 13.30
C PRO A 21 -1.04 6.74 13.65
N GLN A 22 -1.87 5.79 14.09
CA GLN A 22 -1.43 4.51 14.66
C GLN A 22 -1.54 3.35 13.67
N LEU A 23 -0.44 2.62 13.51
CA LEU A 23 -0.28 1.58 12.50
C LEU A 23 -1.14 0.34 12.77
N VAL A 24 -1.26 -0.05 14.05
CA VAL A 24 -2.06 -1.21 14.48
C VAL A 24 -3.53 -1.01 14.13
N GLN A 25 -4.08 0.18 14.47
CA GLN A 25 -5.46 0.55 14.14
C GLN A 25 -5.66 0.68 12.62
N LEU A 26 -4.72 1.30 11.89
CA LEU A 26 -4.77 1.36 10.42
C LEU A 26 -4.86 -0.03 9.77
N LYS A 27 -4.14 -1.00 10.32
CA LYS A 27 -4.20 -2.38 9.86
C LYS A 27 -5.57 -3.00 10.16
N GLN A 28 -6.08 -2.83 11.38
CA GLN A 28 -7.39 -3.36 11.77
C GLN A 28 -8.51 -2.83 10.87
N TYR A 29 -8.59 -1.50 10.70
CA TYR A 29 -9.58 -0.88 9.81
C TYR A 29 -9.39 -1.31 8.36
N GLY A 30 -8.15 -1.49 7.90
CA GLY A 30 -7.87 -1.97 6.55
C GLY A 30 -8.33 -3.41 6.31
N GLU A 31 -8.12 -4.32 7.28
CA GLU A 31 -8.59 -5.70 7.19
C GLU A 31 -10.11 -5.79 7.26
N GLU A 32 -10.76 -4.96 8.09
CA GLU A 32 -12.21 -4.88 8.12
C GLU A 32 -12.79 -4.35 6.81
N LEU A 33 -12.21 -3.28 6.26
CA LEU A 33 -12.58 -2.75 4.95
C LEU A 33 -12.38 -3.81 3.86
N ARG A 34 -11.28 -4.57 3.88
CA ARG A 34 -11.06 -5.68 2.95
C ARG A 34 -12.11 -6.76 3.08
N ARG A 35 -12.50 -7.14 4.30
CA ARG A 35 -13.59 -8.09 4.55
C ARG A 35 -14.89 -7.64 3.89
N ILE A 36 -15.26 -6.36 4.06
CA ILE A 36 -16.48 -5.79 3.46
C ILE A 36 -16.36 -5.77 1.93
N MET A 37 -15.22 -5.34 1.40
CA MET A 37 -14.93 -5.36 -0.04
C MET A 37 -15.05 -6.78 -0.63
N HIS A 38 -14.63 -7.82 0.10
CA HIS A 38 -14.77 -9.21 -0.33
C HIS A 38 -16.22 -9.71 -0.40
N THR A 39 -17.18 -9.02 0.24
CA THR A 39 -18.61 -9.35 0.09
C THR A 39 -19.21 -8.86 -1.23
N GLU A 40 -18.50 -8.00 -1.97
CA GLU A 40 -18.96 -7.44 -3.23
C GLU A 40 -18.63 -8.40 -4.38
N PRO A 41 -19.63 -8.96 -5.09
CA PRO A 41 -19.39 -9.94 -6.15
C PRO A 41 -18.58 -9.37 -7.33
N ALA A 42 -18.61 -8.05 -7.54
CA ALA A 42 -17.83 -7.39 -8.58
C ALA A 42 -16.32 -7.35 -8.28
N ILE A 43 -15.88 -7.58 -7.04
CA ILE A 43 -14.47 -7.56 -6.64
C ILE A 43 -13.86 -8.96 -6.77
N LEU A 44 -12.83 -9.07 -7.61
CA LEU A 44 -12.06 -10.30 -7.81
C LEU A 44 -10.97 -10.47 -6.76
N HIS A 45 -10.28 -9.38 -6.43
CA HIS A 45 -9.12 -9.42 -5.55
C HIS A 45 -8.95 -8.12 -4.80
N THR A 46 -8.55 -8.20 -3.53
CA THR A 46 -8.19 -7.03 -2.72
C THR A 46 -6.75 -7.11 -2.25
N GLN A 47 -6.08 -5.97 -2.16
CA GLN A 47 -4.74 -5.84 -1.59
C GLN A 47 -4.70 -4.66 -0.63
N ALA A 48 -4.04 -4.80 0.51
CA ALA A 48 -3.71 -3.68 1.41
C ALA A 48 -2.23 -3.35 1.31
N SER A 49 -1.88 -2.06 1.39
CA SER A 49 -0.50 -1.61 1.46
C SER A 49 0.16 -1.97 2.80
N ILE A 50 -0.62 -1.93 3.89
CA ILE A 50 -0.20 -2.44 5.20
C ILE A 50 -0.77 -3.85 5.34
N ALA A 51 0.03 -4.84 4.92
CA ALA A 51 -0.31 -6.26 5.03
C ALA A 51 0.17 -6.86 6.36
N GLY A 52 -0.10 -8.16 6.55
CA GLY A 52 0.55 -8.96 7.59
C GLY A 52 2.07 -8.75 7.56
N GLY A 53 2.66 -8.51 8.73
CA GLY A 53 4.10 -8.27 8.82
C GLY A 53 4.89 -9.54 8.56
N ASP A 54 6.01 -9.41 7.86
CA ASP A 54 6.92 -10.52 7.65
C ASP A 54 7.59 -10.87 8.99
N PRO A 55 7.82 -12.18 9.25
CA PRO A 55 8.50 -12.60 10.47
C PRO A 55 9.95 -12.10 10.42
N LYS A 56 10.29 -11.20 11.35
CA LYS A 56 11.66 -10.72 11.52
C LYS A 56 12.25 -11.22 12.82
N LEU A 57 13.48 -11.71 12.73
CA LEU A 57 14.25 -12.15 13.89
C LEU A 57 14.94 -10.95 14.54
N TRP A 58 14.62 -10.69 15.81
CA TRP A 58 15.23 -9.65 16.62
C TRP A 58 16.15 -10.29 17.66
N PHE A 59 17.41 -9.90 17.67
CA PHE A 59 18.33 -10.25 18.75
C PHE A 59 18.34 -9.13 19.79
N ALA A 60 17.77 -9.42 20.96
CA ALA A 60 17.76 -8.53 22.11
C ALA A 60 19.05 -8.75 22.91
N ALA A 61 20.13 -8.09 22.49
CA ALA A 61 21.43 -8.15 23.15
C ALA A 61 21.36 -7.54 24.56
N ASP A 62 21.87 -8.27 25.56
CA ASP A 62 22.09 -7.77 26.91
C ASP A 62 23.46 -7.07 26.96
N GLU A 63 23.44 -5.75 27.13
CA GLU A 63 24.65 -4.92 27.20
C GLU A 63 25.57 -5.31 28.36
N TYR A 64 25.02 -5.79 29.47
CA TYR A 64 25.80 -6.24 30.62
C TYR A 64 26.56 -7.53 30.30
N GLN A 65 25.89 -8.52 29.71
CA GLN A 65 26.54 -9.78 29.29
C GLN A 65 27.56 -9.54 28.17
N ALA A 66 27.23 -8.67 27.20
CA ALA A 66 28.16 -8.26 26.15
C ALA A 66 29.45 -7.68 26.74
N ARG A 67 29.34 -6.76 27.71
CA ARG A 67 30.50 -6.14 28.35
C ARG A 67 31.33 -7.12 29.18
N LEU A 68 30.69 -8.05 29.89
CA LEU A 68 31.38 -9.13 30.61
C LEU A 68 32.17 -10.04 29.66
N ALA A 69 31.62 -10.30 28.48
CA ALA A 69 32.30 -11.04 27.42
C ALA A 69 33.37 -10.21 26.67
N GLY A 70 33.57 -8.93 27.01
CA GLY A 70 34.52 -8.06 26.32
C GLY A 70 34.07 -7.69 24.90
N LEU A 71 32.77 -7.71 24.62
CA LEU A 71 32.17 -7.41 23.34
C LEU A 71 31.37 -6.11 23.40
N THR A 72 31.49 -5.30 22.36
CA THR A 72 30.59 -4.18 22.10
C THR A 72 29.38 -4.63 21.27
N LEU A 73 28.25 -3.91 21.41
CA LEU A 73 27.06 -4.17 20.60
C LEU A 73 27.34 -4.04 19.10
N GLN A 74 28.27 -3.16 18.71
CA GLN A 74 28.68 -2.98 17.32
C GLN A 74 29.46 -4.20 16.78
N GLU A 75 30.34 -4.79 17.59
CA GLU A 75 31.06 -6.02 17.22
C GLU A 75 30.10 -7.20 17.10
N ILE A 76 29.15 -7.33 18.03
CA ILE A 76 28.11 -8.36 17.97
C ILE A 76 27.31 -8.22 16.67
N ALA A 77 26.81 -7.02 16.36
CA ALA A 77 26.05 -6.75 15.14
C ALA A 77 26.86 -7.05 13.87
N GLY A 78 28.14 -6.64 13.82
CA GLY A 78 29.02 -6.90 12.69
C GLY A 78 29.32 -8.39 12.47
N GLN A 79 29.42 -9.16 13.56
CA GLN A 79 29.59 -10.61 13.48
C GLN A 79 28.33 -11.31 13.00
N PHE A 80 27.14 -10.92 13.47
CA PHE A 80 25.87 -11.41 12.93
C PHE A 80 25.69 -11.09 11.45
N GLN A 81 26.02 -9.86 11.04
CA GLN A 81 25.95 -9.47 9.64
C GLN A 81 26.86 -10.33 8.77
N THR A 82 28.10 -10.56 9.22
CA THR A 82 29.06 -11.40 8.50
C THR A 82 28.62 -12.88 8.46
N ALA A 83 28.02 -13.38 9.52
CA ALA A 83 27.56 -14.77 9.60
C ALA A 83 26.32 -15.03 8.74
N LEU A 84 25.32 -14.13 8.80
CA LEU A 84 24.00 -14.32 8.19
C LEU A 84 23.93 -13.76 6.76
N GLU A 85 24.22 -12.46 6.59
CA GLU A 85 24.14 -11.79 5.29
C GLU A 85 25.40 -12.01 4.46
N GLY A 86 26.53 -12.24 5.13
CA GLY A 86 27.83 -12.39 4.52
C GLY A 86 28.54 -11.07 4.31
N ARG A 87 29.87 -11.12 4.29
CA ARG A 87 30.73 -9.97 4.01
C ARG A 87 31.29 -10.06 2.59
N SER A 88 31.34 -8.93 1.88
CA SER A 88 32.04 -8.87 0.59
C SER A 88 33.54 -9.13 0.81
N GLY A 89 34.05 -10.19 0.19
CA GLY A 89 35.45 -10.61 0.24
C GLY A 89 36.28 -10.05 -0.92
N GLY A 90 35.67 -9.24 -1.78
CA GLY A 90 36.27 -8.71 -3.01
C GLY A 90 35.47 -9.13 -4.24
N SER A 91 36.10 -9.06 -5.39
CA SER A 91 35.52 -9.46 -6.67
C SER A 91 36.54 -10.24 -7.49
N VAL A 92 36.04 -11.10 -8.36
CA VAL A 92 36.83 -11.84 -9.34
C VAL A 92 36.38 -11.38 -10.72
N LEU A 93 37.33 -10.98 -11.56
CA LEU A 93 37.06 -10.65 -12.95
C LEU A 93 37.00 -11.94 -13.75
N GLU A 94 35.84 -12.22 -14.35
CA GLU A 94 35.65 -13.33 -15.27
C GLU A 94 35.28 -12.75 -16.65
N ASP A 95 36.21 -12.88 -17.61
CA ASP A 95 36.15 -12.26 -18.94
C ASP A 95 36.00 -10.73 -18.89
N LEU A 96 34.79 -10.21 -19.06
CA LEU A 96 34.45 -8.78 -19.03
C LEU A 96 33.50 -8.42 -17.86
N GLU A 97 33.19 -9.38 -16.98
CA GLU A 97 32.26 -9.18 -15.85
C GLU A 97 32.99 -9.30 -14.51
N GLU A 98 32.67 -8.38 -13.60
CA GLU A 98 33.19 -8.38 -12.23
C GLU A 98 32.20 -9.11 -11.31
N LEU A 99 32.59 -10.28 -10.83
CA LEU A 99 31.77 -11.13 -9.96
C LEU A 99 32.11 -10.90 -8.48
N PRO A 100 31.18 -10.37 -7.66
CA PRO A 100 31.43 -10.15 -6.25
C PRO A 100 31.49 -11.48 -5.48
N VAL A 101 32.58 -11.69 -4.72
CA VAL A 101 32.75 -12.85 -3.85
C VAL A 101 32.27 -12.50 -2.44
N ARG A 102 31.42 -13.35 -1.85
CA ARG A 102 30.87 -13.15 -0.51
C ARG A 102 31.27 -14.29 0.42
N ILE A 103 31.82 -13.94 1.58
CA ILE A 103 32.18 -14.87 2.65
C ILE A 103 31.01 -14.90 3.65
N ARG A 104 30.44 -16.07 3.89
CA ARG A 104 29.34 -16.30 4.83
C ARG A 104 29.41 -17.70 5.43
N TYR A 105 28.71 -17.92 6.54
CA TYR A 105 28.63 -19.23 7.18
C TYR A 105 27.81 -20.21 6.33
N SER A 106 28.01 -21.52 6.54
CA SER A 106 27.26 -22.55 5.83
C SER A 106 25.77 -22.46 6.17
N GLU A 107 24.92 -22.92 5.25
CA GLU A 107 23.47 -22.85 5.43
C GLU A 107 22.98 -23.63 6.66
N GLU A 108 23.60 -24.78 6.94
CA GLU A 108 23.32 -25.62 8.11
C GLU A 108 23.50 -24.86 9.44
N GLN A 109 24.39 -23.88 9.49
CA GLN A 109 24.67 -23.09 10.70
C GLN A 109 23.74 -21.88 10.86
N ARG A 110 22.75 -21.72 9.99
CA ARG A 110 21.80 -20.59 9.99
C ARG A 110 20.38 -20.99 9.56
N ALA A 111 20.09 -22.29 9.52
CA ALA A 111 18.82 -22.81 9.03
C ALA A 111 17.71 -22.70 10.08
N SER A 112 18.06 -22.80 11.36
CA SER A 112 17.10 -22.70 12.48
C SER A 112 17.45 -21.57 13.46
N LEU A 113 16.47 -21.22 14.29
CA LEU A 113 16.67 -20.26 15.39
C LEU A 113 17.73 -20.74 16.39
N ASP A 114 17.79 -22.05 16.64
CA ASP A 114 18.77 -22.65 17.53
C ASP A 114 20.18 -22.54 16.95
N ASP A 115 20.34 -22.74 15.64
CA ASP A 115 21.63 -22.57 14.97
C ASP A 115 22.13 -21.13 15.10
N ILE A 116 21.24 -20.15 14.87
CA ILE A 116 21.55 -18.72 15.02
C ILE A 116 21.89 -18.38 16.48
N GLY A 117 21.18 -18.97 17.45
CA GLY A 117 21.46 -18.79 18.87
C GLY A 117 22.77 -19.43 19.33
N SER A 118 23.18 -20.52 18.67
CA SER A 118 24.45 -21.22 18.92
C SER A 118 25.65 -20.58 18.21
N LEU A 119 25.43 -19.52 17.43
CA LEU A 119 26.47 -18.85 16.67
C LEU A 119 27.59 -18.39 17.61
N LYS A 120 28.82 -18.78 17.28
CA LYS A 120 30.00 -18.48 18.09
C LYS A 120 30.47 -17.07 17.78
N LEU A 121 30.28 -16.16 18.73
CA LEU A 121 30.80 -14.80 18.64
C LEU A 121 32.19 -14.74 19.27
N VAL A 122 33.14 -14.18 18.53
CA VAL A 122 34.54 -14.04 18.94
C VAL A 122 34.65 -12.84 19.87
N ALA A 123 34.96 -13.06 21.14
CA ALA A 123 35.21 -11.99 22.11
C ALA A 123 36.59 -11.37 21.89
N ALA A 124 36.65 -10.06 21.71
CA ALA A 124 37.89 -9.32 21.57
C ALA A 124 38.47 -8.99 22.96
N GLY A 125 39.24 -9.92 23.53
CA GLY A 125 39.86 -9.77 24.85
C GLY A 125 41.32 -10.23 24.90
N SER A 126 42.24 -9.26 24.81
CA SER A 126 43.65 -9.27 25.27
C SER A 126 44.44 -10.59 25.19
N GLY A 127 45.11 -10.85 24.06
CA GLY A 127 46.37 -11.61 24.00
C GLY A 127 46.34 -13.10 24.42
N GLY A 128 45.17 -13.67 24.74
CA GLY A 128 44.97 -15.08 25.05
C GLY A 128 44.26 -15.85 23.93
N PRO A 129 44.08 -17.18 24.05
CA PRO A 129 43.32 -17.96 23.08
C PRO A 129 41.92 -17.36 22.94
N SER A 130 41.54 -17.06 21.69
CA SER A 130 40.28 -16.41 21.35
C SER A 130 39.12 -17.07 22.09
N ALA A 131 38.57 -16.36 23.09
CA ALA A 131 37.38 -16.81 23.78
C ALA A 131 36.19 -16.63 22.83
N TRP A 132 35.36 -17.66 22.72
CA TRP A 132 34.12 -17.61 21.96
C TRP A 132 32.96 -17.69 22.94
N VAL A 133 31.92 -16.90 22.69
CA VAL A 133 30.70 -16.91 23.47
C VAL A 133 29.53 -17.17 22.52
N PRO A 134 28.63 -18.13 22.82
CA PRO A 134 27.46 -18.37 21.99
C PRO A 134 26.52 -17.17 22.05
N ALA A 135 25.89 -16.83 20.94
CA ALA A 135 24.98 -15.69 20.83
C ALA A 135 23.87 -15.69 21.91
N VAL A 136 23.29 -16.86 22.22
CA VAL A 136 22.23 -17.00 23.25
C VAL A 136 22.70 -16.62 24.67
N ALA A 137 24.01 -16.67 24.95
CA ALA A 137 24.52 -16.23 26.25
C ALA A 137 24.62 -14.69 26.36
N LEU A 138 24.48 -13.99 25.23
CA LEU A 138 24.62 -12.54 25.13
C LEU A 138 23.28 -11.83 24.90
N GLY A 139 22.18 -12.57 24.78
CA GLY A 139 20.85 -12.01 24.56
C GLY A 139 19.83 -13.01 24.03
N ASP A 140 18.60 -12.54 23.87
CA ASP A 140 17.45 -13.36 23.47
C ASP A 140 17.06 -13.15 22.01
N LEU A 141 16.77 -14.24 21.31
CA LEU A 141 16.22 -14.23 19.96
C LEU A 141 14.68 -14.20 20.00
N ASN A 142 14.10 -13.17 19.43
CA ASN A 142 12.65 -12.94 19.42
C ASN A 142 12.15 -12.80 17.99
N LEU A 143 11.22 -13.66 17.58
CA LEU A 143 10.53 -13.51 16.30
C LEU A 143 9.36 -12.53 16.47
N ARG A 144 9.41 -11.42 15.76
CA ARG A 144 8.34 -10.40 15.79
C ARG A 144 7.88 -10.09 14.37
N PRO A 145 6.57 -10.04 14.11
CA PRO A 145 6.07 -9.60 12.82
C PRO A 145 6.35 -8.11 12.65
N GLU A 146 7.05 -7.73 11.58
CA GLU A 146 7.28 -6.34 11.22
C GLU A 146 6.60 -6.02 9.88
N PRO A 147 5.85 -4.91 9.77
CA PRO A 147 5.24 -4.52 8.49
C PRO A 147 6.29 -4.35 7.39
N GLY A 148 6.18 -5.11 6.30
CA GLY A 148 7.16 -5.10 5.20
C GLY A 148 7.24 -3.76 4.45
N SER A 149 6.22 -2.91 4.54
CA SER A 149 6.28 -1.53 4.05
C SER A 149 5.41 -0.58 4.86
N LEU A 150 5.86 0.66 5.03
CA LEU A 150 5.08 1.74 5.61
C LEU A 150 4.81 2.82 4.57
N THR A 151 3.60 2.83 4.04
CA THR A 151 3.18 3.87 3.08
C THR A 151 2.83 5.16 3.81
N ARG A 152 3.32 6.29 3.28
CA ARG A 152 2.98 7.63 3.75
C ARG A 152 2.53 8.51 2.60
N ARG A 153 1.59 9.42 2.87
CA ARG A 153 1.16 10.46 1.94
C ARG A 153 1.09 11.77 2.70
N ASN A 154 1.72 12.82 2.17
CA ASN A 154 1.77 14.14 2.80
C ASN A 154 2.27 14.11 4.26
N GLY A 155 3.21 13.22 4.59
CA GLY A 155 3.76 13.05 5.93
C GLY A 155 2.93 12.16 6.87
N GLU A 156 1.68 11.88 6.52
CA GLU A 156 0.78 11.03 7.31
C GLU A 156 0.87 9.56 6.89
N ARG A 157 0.64 8.65 7.83
CA ARG A 157 0.60 7.20 7.55
C ARG A 157 -0.74 6.85 6.90
N VAL A 158 -0.69 6.03 5.86
CA VAL A 158 -1.88 5.65 5.08
C VAL A 158 -1.89 4.15 4.86
N ASN A 159 -3.04 3.53 5.06
CA ASN A 159 -3.34 2.21 4.53
C ASN A 159 -4.13 2.37 3.22
N ILE A 160 -3.57 1.88 2.11
CA ILE A 160 -4.22 1.91 0.80
C ILE A 160 -4.79 0.52 0.55
N ILE A 161 -6.10 0.43 0.39
CA ILE A 161 -6.81 -0.80 0.06
C ILE A 161 -7.19 -0.72 -1.41
N LEU A 162 -6.62 -1.59 -2.23
CA LEU A 162 -6.85 -1.72 -3.65
C LEU A 162 -7.87 -2.82 -3.91
N GLY A 163 -8.87 -2.54 -4.75
CA GLY A 163 -9.87 -3.49 -5.23
C GLY A 163 -9.81 -3.65 -6.74
N TYR A 164 -9.56 -4.88 -7.19
CA TYR A 164 -9.60 -5.23 -8.60
C TYR A 164 -10.99 -5.75 -8.94
N VAL A 165 -11.64 -5.09 -9.89
CA VAL A 165 -13.00 -5.41 -10.33
C VAL A 165 -13.01 -6.29 -11.58
N ALA A 166 -14.09 -7.03 -11.77
CA ALA A 166 -14.32 -7.83 -12.96
C ALA A 166 -14.42 -6.95 -14.24
N GLN A 167 -14.19 -7.55 -15.40
CA GLN A 167 -14.38 -6.84 -16.67
C GLN A 167 -15.87 -6.57 -16.90
N GLY A 168 -16.19 -5.37 -17.40
CA GLY A 168 -17.57 -4.96 -17.69
C GLY A 168 -18.31 -4.27 -16.54
N THR A 169 -17.71 -4.13 -15.36
CA THR A 169 -18.31 -3.39 -14.24
C THR A 169 -17.81 -1.94 -14.17
N LEU A 170 -18.72 -1.02 -13.84
CA LEU A 170 -18.41 0.40 -13.64
C LEU A 170 -17.73 0.59 -12.28
N PRO A 171 -16.45 1.05 -12.22
CA PRO A 171 -15.74 1.21 -10.95
C PRO A 171 -16.44 2.18 -9.99
N LEU A 172 -17.09 3.22 -10.52
CA LEU A 172 -17.83 4.20 -9.72
C LEU A 172 -19.01 3.57 -8.97
N GLU A 173 -19.77 2.69 -9.63
CA GLU A 173 -20.91 2.00 -9.03
C GLU A 173 -20.45 1.03 -7.93
N VAL A 174 -19.38 0.28 -8.19
CA VAL A 174 -18.77 -0.62 -7.20
C VAL A 174 -18.30 0.15 -5.96
N THR A 175 -17.63 1.29 -6.15
CA THR A 175 -17.22 2.17 -5.03
C THR A 175 -18.42 2.64 -4.21
N GLN A 176 -19.52 3.05 -4.86
CA GLN A 176 -20.73 3.50 -4.19
C GLN A 176 -21.40 2.35 -3.40
N ASN A 177 -21.47 1.16 -3.98
CA ASN A 177 -22.02 -0.03 -3.31
C ASN A 177 -21.20 -0.40 -2.06
N ILE A 178 -19.87 -0.34 -2.15
CA ILE A 178 -18.99 -0.59 -0.99
C ILE A 178 -19.20 0.47 0.09
N MET A 179 -19.31 1.75 -0.28
CA MET A 179 -19.60 2.84 0.66
C MET A 179 -20.95 2.67 1.35
N ALA A 180 -21.98 2.23 0.62
CA ALA A 180 -23.29 1.92 1.19
C ALA A 180 -23.22 0.74 2.17
N LYS A 181 -22.46 -0.31 1.84
CA LYS A 181 -22.23 -1.46 2.73
C LYS A 181 -21.45 -1.07 4.00
N LEU A 182 -20.43 -0.24 3.87
CA LEU A 182 -19.69 0.31 5.02
C LEU A 182 -20.61 1.07 5.96
N ALA A 183 -21.50 1.91 5.41
CA ALA A 183 -22.49 2.63 6.21
C ALA A 183 -23.51 1.68 6.87
N ALA A 184 -23.94 0.62 6.17
CA ALA A 184 -24.89 -0.36 6.70
C ALA A 184 -24.30 -1.24 7.81
N GLU A 185 -23.01 -1.59 7.73
CA GLU A 185 -22.30 -2.34 8.78
C GLU A 185 -21.87 -1.48 9.97
N GLY A 186 -22.09 -0.16 9.92
CA GLY A 186 -21.70 0.76 11.00
C GLY A 186 -20.19 0.92 11.10
N PHE A 187 -19.48 0.93 9.98
CA PHE A 187 -18.03 1.15 9.94
C PHE A 187 -17.72 2.60 10.33
N GLU A 188 -17.41 2.80 11.61
CA GLU A 188 -17.02 4.09 12.17
C GLU A 188 -15.52 4.13 12.45
N LEU A 189 -14.93 5.27 12.11
CA LEU A 189 -13.52 5.54 12.36
C LEU A 189 -13.37 6.42 13.59
N GLU A 190 -12.47 6.04 14.50
CA GLU A 190 -12.13 6.86 15.66
C GLU A 190 -11.65 8.28 15.27
N PRO A 191 -11.80 9.28 16.15
CA PRO A 191 -11.29 10.62 15.91
C PRO A 191 -9.80 10.63 15.53
N GLY A 192 -9.46 11.29 14.43
CA GLY A 192 -8.10 11.31 13.88
C GLY A 192 -7.86 10.28 12.76
N TYR A 193 -8.85 9.42 12.49
CA TYR A 193 -8.90 8.57 11.31
C TYR A 193 -9.86 9.14 10.27
N ARG A 194 -9.53 8.94 8.99
CA ARG A 194 -10.41 9.33 7.88
C ARG A 194 -10.34 8.32 6.74
N LEU A 195 -11.50 8.05 6.16
CA LEU A 195 -11.64 7.25 4.94
C LEU A 195 -11.72 8.19 3.74
N GLU A 196 -10.88 7.96 2.76
CA GLU A 196 -10.87 8.68 1.49
C GLU A 196 -11.04 7.67 0.34
N VAL A 197 -11.87 8.02 -0.65
CA VAL A 197 -12.00 7.25 -1.88
C VAL A 197 -10.77 7.50 -2.76
N ALA A 198 -10.33 6.46 -3.47
CA ALA A 198 -9.12 6.44 -4.26
C ALA A 198 -9.26 5.65 -5.56
N GLY A 199 -8.22 5.74 -6.41
CA GLY A 199 -8.12 4.96 -7.63
C GLY A 199 -9.09 5.45 -8.69
N GLY A 200 -9.26 4.71 -9.80
CA GLY A 200 -9.95 5.21 -11.00
C GLY A 200 -11.33 5.85 -10.76
N SER A 201 -12.07 5.42 -9.73
CA SER A 201 -13.33 6.07 -9.33
C SER A 201 -13.19 7.52 -8.80
N GLU A 202 -12.08 7.87 -8.13
CA GLU A 202 -11.76 9.23 -7.67
C GLU A 202 -11.50 10.15 -8.88
N GLU A 203 -10.65 9.72 -9.82
CA GLU A 203 -10.36 10.48 -11.04
C GLU A 203 -11.62 10.67 -11.90
N GLN A 204 -12.45 9.64 -12.05
CA GLN A 204 -13.74 9.74 -12.75
C GLN A 204 -14.69 10.72 -12.07
N GLY A 205 -14.85 10.61 -10.75
CA GLY A 205 -15.70 11.51 -9.97
C GLY A 205 -15.23 12.96 -10.07
N ARG A 206 -13.91 13.19 -10.00
CA ARG A 206 -13.31 14.53 -10.16
C ARG A 206 -13.54 15.10 -11.56
N ALA A 207 -13.39 14.29 -12.60
CA ALA A 207 -13.65 14.71 -13.97
C ALA A 207 -15.12 15.11 -14.17
N ILE A 208 -16.06 14.29 -13.66
CA ILE A 208 -17.50 14.59 -13.71
C ILE A 208 -17.82 15.87 -12.92
N ALA A 209 -17.28 16.02 -11.71
CA ALA A 209 -17.51 17.21 -10.88
C ALA A 209 -16.99 18.50 -11.57
N GLN A 210 -15.83 18.42 -12.23
CA GLN A 210 -15.27 19.52 -12.99
C GLN A 210 -16.15 19.87 -14.19
N LEU A 211 -16.65 18.87 -14.94
CA LEU A 211 -17.58 19.10 -16.03
C LEU A 211 -18.89 19.76 -15.54
N MET A 212 -19.47 19.25 -14.46
CA MET A 212 -20.71 19.78 -13.88
C MET A 212 -20.60 21.24 -13.44
N THR A 213 -19.39 21.69 -13.07
CA THR A 213 -19.12 23.10 -12.77
C THR A 213 -19.35 24.01 -13.98
N TYR A 214 -19.01 23.55 -15.19
CA TYR A 214 -19.13 24.34 -16.42
C TYR A 214 -20.47 24.18 -17.14
N VAL A 215 -21.23 23.11 -16.87
CA VAL A 215 -22.53 22.82 -17.50
C VAL A 215 -23.51 24.02 -17.45
N PRO A 216 -23.73 24.71 -16.32
CA PRO A 216 -24.69 25.82 -16.26
C PRO A 216 -24.33 26.98 -17.20
N VAL A 217 -23.04 27.30 -17.31
CA VAL A 217 -22.54 28.37 -18.19
C VAL A 217 -22.75 27.99 -19.65
N LEU A 218 -22.44 26.75 -20.02
CA LEU A 218 -22.66 26.25 -21.38
C LEU A 218 -24.15 26.22 -21.75
N VAL A 219 -25.01 25.77 -20.84
CA VAL A 219 -26.47 25.76 -21.05
C VAL A 219 -27.01 27.19 -21.20
N ALA A 220 -26.56 28.14 -20.38
CA ALA A 220 -26.94 29.54 -20.51
C ALA A 220 -26.51 30.14 -21.86
N LEU A 221 -25.28 29.85 -22.29
CA LEU A 221 -24.75 30.31 -23.58
C LEU A 221 -25.51 29.67 -24.75
N MET A 222 -25.83 28.39 -24.66
CA MET A 222 -26.65 27.67 -25.65
C MET A 222 -28.07 28.27 -25.77
N ILE A 223 -28.73 28.55 -24.64
CA ILE A 223 -30.06 29.19 -24.66
C ILE A 223 -29.97 30.59 -25.28
N ALA A 224 -28.95 31.36 -24.91
CA ALA A 224 -28.72 32.70 -25.47
C ALA A 224 -28.51 32.68 -26.99
N THR A 225 -27.73 31.73 -27.51
CA THR A 225 -27.52 31.58 -28.96
C THR A 225 -28.79 31.16 -29.70
N LEU A 226 -29.59 30.25 -29.12
CA LEU A 226 -30.90 29.89 -29.69
C LEU A 226 -31.84 31.10 -29.76
N VAL A 227 -31.97 31.86 -28.67
CA VAL A 227 -32.84 33.06 -28.64
C VAL A 227 -32.38 34.09 -29.67
N LEU A 228 -31.07 34.30 -29.81
CA LEU A 228 -30.52 35.26 -30.76
C LEU A 228 -30.73 34.83 -32.22
N SER A 229 -30.59 33.52 -32.51
CA SER A 229 -30.74 32.97 -33.86
C SER A 229 -32.19 33.05 -34.36
N PHE A 230 -33.16 32.67 -33.53
CA PHE A 230 -34.58 32.66 -33.93
C PHE A 230 -35.32 33.97 -33.63
N ARG A 231 -34.70 34.89 -32.88
CA ARG A 231 -35.31 36.14 -32.36
C ARG A 231 -36.67 35.89 -31.67
N SER A 232 -36.90 34.67 -31.19
CA SER A 232 -38.18 34.22 -30.64
C SER A 232 -37.94 33.25 -29.48
N VAL A 233 -38.39 33.65 -28.30
CA VAL A 233 -38.22 32.90 -27.04
C VAL A 233 -39.05 31.61 -27.05
N LEU A 234 -40.23 31.64 -27.67
CA LEU A 234 -41.11 30.47 -27.80
C LEU A 234 -40.48 29.38 -28.67
N LEU A 235 -39.92 29.74 -29.83
CA LEU A 235 -39.28 28.78 -30.72
C LEU A 235 -38.03 28.16 -30.08
N ALA A 236 -37.21 28.99 -29.43
CA ALA A 236 -36.03 28.54 -28.69
C ALA A 236 -36.40 27.57 -27.55
N GLY A 237 -37.48 27.85 -26.81
CA GLY A 237 -37.96 26.99 -25.74
C GLY A 237 -38.45 25.62 -26.23
N VAL A 238 -39.16 25.57 -27.36
CA VAL A 238 -39.60 24.30 -27.96
C VAL A 238 -38.41 23.44 -28.39
N ILE A 239 -37.40 24.03 -29.03
CA ILE A 239 -36.20 23.31 -29.48
C ILE A 239 -35.42 22.77 -28.27
N ALA A 240 -35.25 23.58 -27.22
CA ALA A 240 -34.61 23.15 -25.99
C ALA A 240 -35.36 21.99 -25.31
N ALA A 241 -36.70 22.02 -25.31
CA ALA A 241 -37.51 20.93 -24.77
C ALA A 241 -37.35 19.63 -25.58
N VAL A 242 -37.32 19.71 -26.91
CA VAL A 242 -37.07 18.56 -27.79
C VAL A 242 -35.66 17.98 -27.54
N ALA A 243 -34.64 18.84 -27.41
CA ALA A 243 -33.29 18.40 -27.10
C ALA A 243 -33.22 17.64 -25.76
N LEU A 244 -33.88 18.17 -24.72
CA LEU A 244 -33.97 17.53 -23.40
C LEU A 244 -34.66 16.16 -23.48
N LEU A 245 -35.78 16.07 -24.20
CA LEU A 245 -36.51 14.82 -24.40
C LEU A 245 -35.68 13.76 -25.15
N SER A 246 -34.89 14.20 -26.14
CA SER A 246 -33.96 13.32 -26.87
C SER A 246 -32.87 12.74 -25.97
N VAL A 247 -32.28 13.55 -25.08
CA VAL A 247 -31.28 13.07 -24.10
C VAL A 247 -31.92 12.08 -23.13
N GLY A 248 -33.13 12.36 -22.64
CA GLY A 248 -33.87 11.46 -21.75
C GLY A 248 -34.14 10.08 -22.37
N LEU A 249 -34.51 10.04 -23.65
CA LEU A 249 -34.71 8.78 -24.40
C LEU A 249 -33.40 8.02 -24.60
N GLY A 250 -32.28 8.71 -24.84
CA GLY A 250 -30.96 8.08 -24.96
C GLY A 250 -30.49 7.42 -23.67
N MET A 251 -30.74 8.05 -22.51
CA MET A 251 -30.36 7.49 -21.21
C MET A 251 -31.15 6.23 -20.85
N LEU A 252 -32.41 6.13 -21.29
CA LEU A 252 -33.26 4.94 -21.05
C LEU A 252 -32.86 3.72 -21.90
N HIS A 253 -32.17 3.92 -23.02
CA HIS A 253 -31.73 2.82 -23.89
C HIS A 253 -30.36 2.24 -23.50
N CYS A 254 -29.61 2.95 -22.65
CA CYS A 254 -28.25 2.58 -22.24
C CYS A 254 -28.15 2.14 -20.77
N GLY A 255 -29.27 2.09 -20.04
CA GLY A 255 -29.37 1.56 -18.69
C GLY A 255 -29.80 0.10 -18.66
#